data_AF-A0A497A505-F1
#
_entry.id   AF-A0A497A505-F1
#
_cell.length_a   1.000
_cell.length_b   1.000
_cell.length_c   1.000
_cell.angle_alpha   90.00
_cell.angle_beta   90.00
_cell.angle_gamma   90.00
#
_symmetry.space_group_name_H-M   'P 1'
#
loop_
_entity.id
_entity.type
_entity.pdbx_description
1 polymer ?
#
loop_
_entity_poly.entity_id
_entity_poly.type
_entity_poly.pdbx_seq_one_letter_code
_entity_poly.pdbx_strand_id
1 'polypeptide(L)'
;MSERQPGLGRIEVSPTAIASIVNEAVLTCYGVVGTAAKNLPSGIANLLSRDSKRGIEVRIEDGQIFIDVYVIIEYGTRIAAVARSVMNVVKFSVERALGVPVAEVNVHVEGLRISDID
;
A
#
# COMPACT_ATOMS: atom_id res chain seq x y z
N MET A 1 -46.97 22.40 5.36
CA MET A 1 -45.78 22.12 6.18
C MET A 1 -44.79 21.39 5.29
N SER A 2 -43.64 22.01 4.97
CA SER A 2 -42.59 21.35 4.19
C SER A 2 -41.61 20.70 5.17
N GLU A 3 -41.52 19.38 5.16
CA GLU A 3 -40.52 18.63 5.92
C GLU A 3 -39.12 19.03 5.43
N ARG A 4 -38.31 19.59 6.34
CA ARG A 4 -36.88 19.83 6.09
C ARG A 4 -36.18 18.48 6.14
N GLN A 5 -35.82 17.93 4.99
CA GLN A 5 -34.92 16.78 4.94
C GLN A 5 -33.56 17.22 5.53
N PRO A 6 -33.08 16.60 6.61
CA PRO A 6 -31.74 16.91 7.12
C PRO A 6 -30.72 16.54 6.04
N GLY A 7 -29.89 17.50 5.65
CA GLY A 7 -28.86 17.29 4.64
C GLY A 7 -27.95 16.13 5.04
N LEU A 8 -27.71 15.21 4.11
CA LEU A 8 -26.75 14.12 4.32
C LEU A 8 -25.38 14.74 4.63
N GLY A 9 -24.76 14.32 5.74
CA GLY A 9 -23.44 14.78 6.15
C GLY A 9 -22.35 14.38 5.14
N ARG A 10 -21.13 14.92 5.31
CA ARG A 10 -19.97 14.62 4.48
C ARG A 10 -19.04 13.64 5.19
N ILE A 11 -18.64 12.57 4.51
CA ILE A 11 -17.64 11.61 4.98
C ILE A 11 -16.33 11.91 4.24
N GLU A 12 -15.25 12.11 4.98
CA GLU A 12 -13.89 12.25 4.44
C GLU A 12 -13.00 11.14 5.00
N VAL A 13 -12.22 10.51 4.13
CA VAL A 13 -11.25 9.49 4.51
C VAL A 13 -9.86 10.06 4.28
N SER A 14 -9.03 10.07 5.32
CA SER A 14 -7.67 10.58 5.19
C SER A 14 -6.82 9.63 4.33
N PRO A 15 -5.90 10.15 3.49
CA PRO A 15 -4.94 9.31 2.76
C PRO A 15 -4.12 8.41 3.68
N THR A 16 -3.84 8.86 4.92
CA THR A 16 -3.14 8.09 5.94
C THR A 16 -3.93 6.88 6.46
N ALA A 17 -5.27 6.95 6.46
CA ALA A 17 -6.11 5.80 6.79
C ALA A 17 -6.06 4.75 5.68
N ILE A 18 -6.11 5.18 4.41
CA ILE A 18 -5.95 4.31 3.25
C ILE A 18 -4.57 3.63 3.28
N ALA A 19 -3.50 4.41 3.51
CA ALA A 19 -2.15 3.87 3.63
C ALA A 19 -2.01 2.81 4.74
N SER A 20 -2.80 2.92 5.81
CA SER A 20 -2.80 1.90 6.88
C SER A 20 -3.45 0.59 6.43
N ILE A 21 -4.53 0.65 5.64
CA ILE A 21 -5.15 -0.53 5.03
C ILE A 21 -4.19 -1.20 4.05
N VAL A 22 -3.51 -0.40 3.22
CA VAL A 22 -2.51 -0.88 2.26
C VAL A 22 -1.36 -1.57 3.00
N ASN A 23 -0.88 -0.99 4.10
CA ASN A 23 0.21 -1.57 4.89
C ASN A 23 -0.13 -2.98 5.39
N GLU A 24 -1.31 -3.15 5.98
CA GLU A 24 -1.77 -4.47 6.43
C GLU A 24 -1.88 -5.45 5.27
N ALA A 25 -2.46 -5.02 4.15
CA ALA A 25 -2.59 -5.85 2.95
C ALA A 25 -1.22 -6.31 2.41
N VAL A 26 -0.22 -5.43 2.37
CA VAL A 26 1.13 -5.76 1.92
C VAL A 26 1.82 -6.77 2.84
N LEU A 27 1.68 -6.62 4.16
CA LEU A 27 2.29 -7.53 5.15
C LEU A 27 1.70 -8.95 5.10
N THR A 28 0.50 -9.13 4.56
CA THR A 28 -0.08 -10.47 4.33
C THR A 28 0.41 -11.17 3.07
N CYS A 29 1.14 -10.46 2.18
CA CYS A 29 1.62 -11.02 0.93
C CYS A 29 2.89 -11.84 1.14
N TYR A 30 2.85 -13.11 0.74
CA TYR A 30 4.03 -13.98 0.80
C TYR A 30 5.18 -13.45 -0.08
N GLY A 31 6.40 -13.50 0.46
CA GLY A 31 7.61 -13.00 -0.20
C GLY A 31 7.87 -11.50 -0.02
N VAL A 32 7.01 -10.77 0.71
CA VAL A 32 7.30 -9.39 1.12
C VAL A 32 7.89 -9.41 2.53
N VAL A 33 9.10 -8.89 2.67
CA VAL A 33 9.78 -8.83 3.98
C VAL A 33 9.46 -7.53 4.73
N GLY A 34 9.06 -6.50 4.00
CA GLY A 34 8.61 -5.23 4.55
C GLY A 34 8.45 -4.14 3.49
N THR A 35 8.11 -2.94 3.95
CA THR A 35 8.02 -1.74 3.12
C THR A 35 9.23 -0.83 3.34
N ALA A 36 9.65 -0.10 2.30
CA ALA A 36 10.79 0.81 2.34
C ALA A 36 10.34 2.25 2.05
N ALA A 37 10.99 3.25 2.65
CA ALA A 37 10.66 4.64 2.33
C ALA A 37 11.16 5.04 0.93
N LYS A 38 10.37 5.83 0.19
CA LYS A 38 10.68 6.33 -1.17
C LYS A 38 12.06 6.99 -1.32
N ASN A 39 12.56 7.62 -0.25
CA ASN A 39 13.82 8.38 -0.27
C ASN A 39 14.96 7.66 0.48
N LEU A 40 15.00 6.31 0.46
CA LEU A 40 16.11 5.59 1.05
C LEU A 40 17.40 5.93 0.27
N PRO A 41 18.45 6.49 0.90
CA PRO A 41 19.74 6.66 0.24
C PRO A 41 20.23 5.28 -0.21
N SER A 42 20.50 5.13 -1.50
CA SER A 42 21.05 3.93 -2.12
C SER A 42 22.33 3.50 -1.39
N GLY A 43 22.21 2.53 -0.49
CA GLY A 43 23.30 2.08 0.39
C GLY A 43 22.88 1.67 1.80
N ILE A 44 21.68 2.04 2.27
CA ILE A 44 21.19 1.68 3.62
C ILE A 44 20.13 0.57 3.56
N ALA A 45 20.41 -0.50 2.80
CA ALA A 45 19.51 -1.64 2.59
C ALA A 45 19.04 -2.33 3.90
N ASN A 46 19.72 -2.07 5.02
CA ASN A 46 19.39 -2.66 6.33
C ASN A 46 18.34 -1.88 7.15
N LEU A 47 17.91 -0.69 6.74
CA LEU A 47 16.90 0.06 7.50
C LEU A 47 15.50 -0.24 6.97
N LEU A 48 14.92 -1.36 7.43
CA LEU A 48 13.46 -1.50 7.48
C LEU A 48 12.93 -0.30 8.27
N SER A 49 12.07 0.52 7.65
CA SER A 49 11.50 1.66 8.34
C SER A 49 10.63 1.17 9.49
N ARG A 50 10.95 1.59 10.73
CA ARG A 50 10.12 1.34 11.93
C ARG A 50 8.71 1.93 11.81
N ASP A 51 8.53 2.81 10.83
CA ASP A 51 7.29 3.48 10.46
C ASP A 51 6.91 3.04 9.04
N SER A 52 6.28 1.87 8.92
CA SER A 52 5.97 1.19 7.66
C SER A 52 5.08 2.02 6.70
N LYS A 53 4.47 3.10 7.22
CA LYS A 53 3.69 4.08 6.45
C LYS A 53 4.53 4.93 5.50
N ARG A 54 5.86 4.97 5.64
CA ARG A 54 6.74 5.76 4.76
C ARG A 54 6.94 5.15 3.37
N GLY A 55 6.60 3.87 3.18
CA GLY A 55 6.70 3.18 1.90
C GLY A 55 5.41 3.11 1.11
N ILE A 56 4.39 3.88 1.49
CA ILE A 56 3.09 3.88 0.83
C ILE A 56 2.67 5.32 0.58
N GLU A 57 2.46 5.65 -0.67
CA GLU A 57 1.98 6.96 -1.11
C GLU A 57 0.59 6.78 -1.71
N VAL A 58 -0.37 7.57 -1.23
CA VAL A 58 -1.77 7.50 -1.68
C VAL A 58 -2.14 8.86 -2.25
N ARG A 59 -2.59 8.88 -3.50
CA ARG A 59 -3.13 10.06 -4.17
C ARG A 59 -4.59 9.81 -4.51
N ILE A 60 -5.40 10.84 -4.32
CA ILE A 60 -6.84 10.80 -4.63
C ILE A 60 -7.09 11.92 -5.64
N GLU A 61 -7.47 11.55 -6.85
CA GLU A 61 -7.73 12.48 -7.96
C GLU A 61 -9.09 12.08 -8.58
N ASP A 62 -9.99 13.05 -8.76
CA ASP A 62 -11.32 12.85 -9.35
C ASP A 62 -12.14 11.68 -8.76
N GLY A 63 -11.99 11.44 -7.46
CA GLY A 63 -12.68 10.35 -6.75
C GLY A 63 -12.10 8.95 -7.00
N GLN A 64 -10.96 8.86 -7.69
CA GLN A 64 -10.18 7.65 -7.89
C GLN A 64 -8.97 7.61 -6.97
N ILE A 65 -8.59 6.40 -6.56
CA ILE A 65 -7.46 6.17 -5.66
C ILE A 65 -6.29 5.61 -6.46
N PHE A 66 -5.13 6.24 -6.31
CA PHE A 66 -3.84 5.82 -6.87
C PHE A 66 -2.90 5.49 -5.71
N ILE A 67 -2.26 4.32 -5.78
CA ILE A 67 -1.45 3.79 -4.68
C ILE A 67 -0.08 3.41 -5.21
N ASP A 68 0.97 3.99 -4.63
CA ASP A 68 2.36 3.62 -4.87
C ASP A 68 2.90 2.92 -3.62
N VAL A 69 3.39 1.69 -3.78
CA VAL A 69 3.92 0.86 -2.69
C VAL A 69 5.36 0.50 -2.96
N TYR A 70 6.24 0.79 -2.01
CA TYR A 70 7.67 0.53 -2.07
C TYR A 70 7.99 -0.67 -1.16
N VAL A 71 8.41 -1.79 -1.76
CA VAL A 71 8.56 -3.09 -1.07
C VAL A 71 9.99 -3.62 -1.15
N ILE A 72 10.37 -4.38 -0.12
CA ILE A 72 11.55 -5.24 -0.12
C ILE A 72 11.07 -6.68 -0.21
N ILE A 73 11.57 -7.41 -1.22
CA ILE A 73 11.14 -8.77 -1.52
C ILE A 73 12.19 -9.77 -1.06
N GLU A 74 11.74 -10.95 -0.65
CA GLU A 74 12.63 -12.05 -0.29
C GLU A 74 13.37 -12.59 -1.53
N TYR A 75 14.69 -12.73 -1.40
CA TYR A 75 15.55 -13.33 -2.42
C TYR A 75 15.14 -14.78 -2.69
N GLY A 76 15.23 -15.21 -3.95
CA GLY A 76 14.84 -16.57 -4.37
C GLY A 76 13.36 -16.71 -4.73
N THR A 77 12.54 -15.67 -4.56
CA THR A 77 11.16 -15.63 -5.03
C THR A 77 11.03 -15.03 -6.44
N ARG A 78 9.95 -15.37 -7.15
CA ARG A 78 9.63 -14.74 -8.45
C ARG A 78 9.06 -13.34 -8.20
N ILE A 79 9.90 -12.31 -8.32
CA ILE A 79 9.56 -10.90 -8.10
C ILE A 79 8.24 -10.51 -8.78
N ALA A 80 8.08 -10.85 -10.06
CA ALA A 80 6.86 -10.52 -10.82
C ALA A 80 5.59 -11.17 -10.26
N ALA A 81 5.69 -12.37 -9.67
CA ALA A 81 4.56 -13.04 -9.03
C ALA A 81 4.21 -12.38 -7.70
N VAL A 82 5.22 -12.06 -6.88
CA VAL A 82 5.03 -11.34 -5.60
C VAL A 82 4.43 -9.96 -5.85
N ALA A 83 4.97 -9.17 -6.76
CA ALA A 83 4.45 -7.86 -7.10
C ALA A 83 2.99 -7.92 -7.58
N ARG A 84 2.65 -8.91 -8.41
CA ARG A 84 1.26 -9.12 -8.85
C ARG A 84 0.33 -9.50 -7.71
N SER A 85 0.80 -10.32 -6.78
CA SER A 85 0.05 -10.64 -5.56
C SER A 85 -0.22 -9.38 -4.74
N VAL A 86 0.80 -8.56 -4.52
CA VAL A 86 0.68 -7.28 -3.79
C VAL A 86 -0.35 -6.37 -4.47
N MET A 87 -0.25 -6.16 -5.79
CA MET A 87 -1.21 -5.35 -6.54
C MET A 87 -2.66 -5.81 -6.33
N ASN A 88 -2.91 -7.12 -6.44
CA ASN A 88 -4.24 -7.69 -6.31
C ASN A 88 -4.80 -7.57 -4.88
N VAL A 89 -3.99 -7.91 -3.87
CA VAL A 89 -4.42 -7.91 -2.47
C VAL A 89 -4.65 -6.49 -1.96
N VAL A 90 -3.80 -5.54 -2.35
CA VAL A 90 -3.96 -4.11 -2.03
C VAL A 90 -5.23 -3.56 -2.66
N LYS A 91 -5.41 -3.75 -3.97
CA LYS A 91 -6.60 -3.30 -4.69
C LYS A 91 -7.89 -3.83 -4.03
N PHE A 92 -7.96 -5.14 -3.85
CA PHE A 92 -9.12 -5.78 -3.22
C PHE A 92 -9.39 -5.28 -1.80
N SER A 93 -8.35 -5.07 -1.00
CA SER A 93 -8.51 -4.65 0.40
C SER A 93 -9.00 -3.21 0.54
N VAL A 94 -8.50 -2.30 -0.30
CA VAL A 94 -8.92 -0.89 -0.29
C VAL A 94 -10.34 -0.76 -0.86
N GLU A 95 -10.63 -1.39 -1.99
CA GLU A 95 -11.98 -1.35 -2.60
C GLU A 95 -13.03 -1.96 -1.65
N ARG A 96 -12.71 -3.07 -0.97
CA ARG A 96 -13.61 -3.69 0.01
C ARG A 96 -13.85 -2.80 1.23
N ALA A 97 -12.83 -2.08 1.70
CA ALA A 97 -12.95 -1.25 2.89
C ALA A 97 -13.69 0.07 2.65
N LEU A 98 -13.53 0.66 1.46
CA LEU A 98 -14.04 2.01 1.16
C LEU A 98 -15.23 2.02 0.22
N GLY A 99 -15.47 0.94 -0.55
CA GLY A 99 -16.50 0.90 -1.58
C GLY A 99 -16.23 1.82 -2.78
N VAL A 100 -14.98 2.28 -2.93
CA VAL A 100 -14.53 3.19 -4.00
C VAL A 100 -13.51 2.45 -4.88
N PRO A 101 -13.58 2.59 -6.22
CA PRO A 101 -12.64 1.91 -7.12
C PRO A 101 -11.20 2.44 -6.97
N VAL A 102 -10.24 1.52 -7.04
CA VAL A 102 -8.81 1.84 -7.11
C VAL A 102 -8.39 1.80 -8.58
N ALA A 103 -7.95 2.96 -9.09
CA ALA A 103 -7.53 3.10 -10.48
C ALA A 103 -6.23 2.36 -10.75
N GLU A 104 -5.24 2.53 -9.87
CA GLU A 104 -3.89 2.02 -10.08
C GLU A 104 -3.23 1.62 -8.76
N VAL A 105 -2.49 0.50 -8.80
CA VAL A 105 -1.60 0.07 -7.73
C VAL A 105 -0.23 -0.20 -8.33
N ASN A 106 0.72 0.67 -8.03
CA ASN A 106 2.09 0.59 -8.47
C ASN A 106 2.96 -0.03 -7.38
N VAL A 107 3.74 -1.04 -7.76
CA VAL A 107 4.65 -1.74 -6.83
C VAL A 107 6.09 -1.49 -7.28
N HIS A 108 6.82 -0.76 -6.45
CA HIS A 108 8.23 -0.43 -6.62
C HIS A 108 9.06 -1.38 -5.76
N VAL A 109 9.96 -2.13 -6.39
CA VAL A 109 10.82 -3.08 -5.67
C VAL A 109 12.16 -2.40 -5.42
N GLU A 110 12.35 -1.92 -4.19
CA GLU A 110 13.53 -1.14 -3.79
C GLU A 110 14.73 -2.02 -3.42
N GLY A 111 14.49 -3.29 -3.12
CA GLY A 111 15.57 -4.20 -2.77
C GLY A 111 15.13 -5.64 -2.59
N LEU A 112 16.13 -6.52 -2.52
CA LEU A 112 15.97 -7.91 -2.14
C LEU A 112 16.64 -8.14 -0.80
N ARG A 113 16.00 -8.91 0.08
CA ARG A 113 16.58 -9.35 1.34
C ARG A 113 16.80 -10.85 1.31
N ILE A 114 18.00 -11.25 1.72
CA ILE A 114 18.32 -12.65 2.02
C ILE A 114 17.94 -12.84 3.49
N SER A 115 16.91 -13.64 3.75
CA SER A 115 16.66 -14.20 5.07
C SER A 115 17.77 -15.25 5.28
N ASP A 116 18.58 -15.14 6.35
CA ASP A 116 19.79 -15.94 6.53
C ASP A 116 19.58 -17.43 6.16
N ILE A 117 20.49 -17.93 5.31
CA ILE A 117 20.72 -19.35 5.13
C ILE A 117 21.57 -19.75 6.33
N ASP A 118 21.09 -20.66 7.18
CA ASP A 118 21.88 -21.29 8.25
C ASP A 118 23.28 -21.73 7.76
#